data_AF-A0A427RSS1-F1
#
_entry.id   AF-A0A427RSS1-F1
#
_cell.length_a   1.000
_cell.length_b   1.000
_cell.length_c   1.000
_cell.angle_alpha   90.00
_cell.angle_beta   90.00
_cell.angle_gamma   90.00
#
_symmetry.space_group_name_H-M   'P 1'
#
loop_
_entity.id
_entity.type
_entity.pdbx_description
1 polymer ?
#
loop_
_entity_poly.entity_id
_entity_poly.type
_entity_poly.pdbx_seq_one_letter_code
_entity_poly.pdbx_strand_id
1 'polypeptide(L)' 'MSFLLCKSGLWIDKKGYSRLLTKWHLEIYHSWEDPKELVVELLDTVE' A
#
# COMPACT_ATOMS: atom_id res chain seq x y z
N MET A 1 -11.39 6.28 1.37
CA MET A 1 -10.60 5.50 0.39
C MET A 1 -9.58 4.65 1.18
N SER A 2 -9.98 3.50 1.77
CA SER A 2 -9.11 2.82 2.77
C SER A 2 -9.18 1.29 2.82
N PHE A 3 -9.69 0.62 1.79
CA PHE A 3 -9.77 -0.85 1.83
C PHE A 3 -8.44 -1.56 1.53
N LEU A 4 -7.57 -0.98 0.69
CA LEU A 4 -6.27 -1.59 0.33
C LEU A 4 -5.21 -1.49 1.44
N LEU A 5 -5.26 -0.41 2.23
CA LEU A 5 -4.35 -0.14 3.36
C LEU A 5 -4.45 -1.14 4.51
N CYS A 6 -5.61 -1.79 4.68
CA CYS A 6 -5.85 -2.68 5.82
C CYS A 6 -5.05 -3.99 5.71
N LYS A 7 -4.85 -4.51 4.49
CA LYS A 7 -4.10 -5.78 4.30
C LYS A 7 -2.60 -5.60 4.51
N SER A 8 -2.01 -4.50 4.04
CA SER A 8 -0.57 -4.23 4.24
C SER A 8 -0.26 -3.93 5.70
N GLY A 9 -1.13 -3.19 6.40
CA GLY A 9 -0.97 -2.89 7.83
C GLY A 9 -0.85 -4.14 8.71
N LEU A 10 -1.69 -5.16 8.46
CA LEU A 10 -1.63 -6.43 9.20
C LEU A 10 -0.33 -7.22 8.97
N TRP A 11 0.26 -7.13 7.77
CA TRP A 11 1.53 -7.80 7.48
C TRP A 11 2.71 -7.07 8.13
N ILE A 12 2.71 -5.73 8.06
CA ILE A 12 3.72 -4.85 8.66
C ILE A 12 3.80 -5.10 10.17
N ASP A 13 2.64 -5.10 10.84
CA ASP A 13 2.53 -5.36 12.29
C ASP A 13 2.97 -6.80 12.66
N LYS A 14 2.56 -7.81 11.88
CA LYS A 14 3.01 -9.20 12.07
C LYS A 14 4.52 -9.38 11.93
N LYS A 15 5.19 -8.51 11.19
CA LYS A 15 6.65 -8.51 11.03
C LYS A 15 7.37 -7.65 12.07
N GLY A 16 6.62 -6.95 12.92
CA GLY A 16 7.16 -6.05 13.95
C GLY A 16 7.65 -4.73 13.38
N TYR A 17 7.26 -4.38 12.16
CA TYR A 17 7.63 -3.11 11.55
C TYR A 17 6.59 -2.04 11.85
N SER A 18 7.01 -0.78 11.91
CA SER A 18 6.16 0.39 12.00
C SER A 18 6.16 1.15 10.68
N ARG A 19 5.00 1.64 10.26
CA ARG A 19 4.89 2.40 9.00
C ARG A 19 5.34 3.84 9.21
N LEU A 20 6.23 4.31 8.33
CA LEU A 20 6.75 5.67 8.36
C LEU A 20 5.89 6.62 7.52
N LEU A 21 4.82 7.13 8.13
CA LEU A 21 3.83 8.01 7.46
C LEU A 21 4.42 9.36 6.99
N THR A 22 5.59 9.76 7.50
CA THR A 22 6.29 11.00 7.11
C THR A 22 7.28 10.78 5.97
N LYS A 23 7.45 9.53 5.51
CA LYS A 23 8.35 9.15 4.42
C LYS A 23 7.55 8.89 3.14
N TRP A 24 8.29 8.62 2.07
CA TRP A 24 7.73 8.41 0.75
C TRP A 24 6.78 7.22 0.74
N HIS A 25 5.65 7.43 0.05
CA HIS A 25 4.66 6.43 -0.29
C HIS A 25 4.55 6.40 -1.81
N LEU A 26 4.67 5.23 -2.42
CA LEU A 26 4.61 5.08 -3.87
C LEU A 26 3.44 4.20 -4.26
N GLU A 27 2.66 4.68 -5.22
CA GLU A 27 1.55 3.95 -5.83
C GLU A 27 1.89 3.74 -7.30
N ILE A 28 2.07 2.47 -7.70
CA ILE A 28 2.37 2.10 -9.09
C ILE A 28 1.11 1.50 -9.69
N TYR A 29 0.58 2.16 -10.71
CA TYR A 29 -0.63 1.75 -11.40
C TYR A 29 -0.26 1.01 -12.69
N HIS A 30 -0.61 -0.27 -12.77
CA HIS A 30 -0.24 -1.13 -13.91
C HIS A 30 -1.25 -1.10 -15.05
N SER A 31 -2.51 -0.80 -14.76
CA SER A 31 -3.56 -0.61 -15.77
C SER A 31 -4.48 0.52 -15.36
N TRP A 32 -4.87 1.31 -16.35
CA TRP A 32 -5.83 2.41 -16.23
C TRP A 32 -7.04 2.21 -17.16
N GLU A 33 -7.15 1.03 -17.77
CA GLU A 33 -8.12 0.75 -18.84
C GLU A 33 -9.54 0.50 -18.30
N ASP A 34 -9.64 -0.17 -17.14
CA ASP A 34 -10.92 -0.39 -16.47
C ASP A 34 -10.85 0.14 -15.02
N PRO A 35 -11.61 1.19 -14.67
CA PRO A 35 -11.66 1.69 -13.30
C PRO A 35 -12.21 0.68 -12.28
N LYS A 36 -12.83 -0.42 -12.73
CA LYS A 36 -13.28 -1.52 -11.87
C LYS A 36 -12.20 -2.57 -11.57
N GLU A 37 -11.20 -2.69 -12.43
CA GLU A 37 -10.12 -3.69 -12.34
C GLU A 37 -8.76 -2.98 -12.24
N LEU A 38 -8.68 -2.04 -11.30
CA LEU A 38 -7.47 -1.26 -11.09
C LEU A 38 -6.40 -2.11 -10.38
N VAL A 39 -5.33 -2.43 -11.08
CA VAL A 39 -4.16 -3.11 -10.50
C VAL A 39 -3.16 -2.07 -10.03
N VAL A 40 -2.99 -1.98 -8.70
CA VAL A 40 -2.10 -1.02 -8.05
C VAL A 40 -1.16 -1.75 -7.10
N GLU A 41 0.13 -1.44 -7.20
CA GLU A 41 1.15 -1.83 -6.23
C GLU A 41 1.41 -0.66 -5.28
N LEU A 42 1.38 -0.92 -3.98
CA LEU A 42 1.59 0.06 -2.92
C LEU A 42 2.91 -0.24 -2.22
N LEU A 43 3.86 0.69 -2.29
CA LEU A 43 5.13 0.58 -1.60
C LEU A 43 5.19 1.61 -0.46
N ASP A 44 5.44 1.08 0.74
CA ASP A 44 5.51 1.82 1.96
C ASP A 44 6.87 1.68 2.63
N THR A 45 7.39 2.80 3.14
CA THR A 45 8.59 2.77 3.96
C THR A 45 8.23 2.31 5.38
N VAL A 46 8.95 1.33 5.90
CA VAL A 46 8.74 0.75 7.24
C VAL A 46 10.06 0.67 8.00
N GLU A 47 10.02 0.66 9.34
CA GLU A 47 11.17 0.51 10.25
C GLU A 47 10.94 -0.50 11.37
#